data_AF-A0A0R1MHM8-F1
#
_entry.id   AF-A0A0R1MHM8-F1
#
_cell.length_a   1.000
_cell.length_b   1.000
_cell.length_c   1.000
_cell.angle_alpha   90.00
_cell.angle_beta   90.00
_cell.angle_gamma   90.00
#
_symmetry.space_group_name_H-M   'P 1'
#
loop_
_entity.id
_entity.type
_entity.pdbx_description
1 polymer ?
#
loop_
_entity_poly.entity_id
_entity_poly.type
_entity_poly.pdbx_seq_one_letter_code
_entity_poly.pdbx_strand_id
1 'polypeptide(L)'
;MKKRILSYTFFAVVILVVSVTLLVIRQKSPRELQVSIYNQWNELFVHEVSGKKKAFISTKRTKKVNISLSEAQGYGMLIATEQTHTDSNKPQETFDKLDAYYLSNRDAGTNLMSWKQVISHNGKRVKKYHNNATDGDLYIVYSLIRAAKNGPRRLPIIRNRRKLFWKIS
;
A
#
# COMPACT_ATOMS: atom_id res chain seq x y z
N MET A 1 36.02 42.90 -28.44
CA MET A 1 35.48 42.65 -27.08
C MET A 1 33.99 42.30 -27.04
N LYS A 2 33.10 42.98 -27.79
CA LYS A 2 31.65 42.73 -27.82
C LYS A 2 31.21 41.28 -28.14
N LYS A 3 31.86 40.60 -29.11
CA LYS A 3 31.57 39.19 -29.44
C LYS A 3 31.83 38.20 -28.29
N ARG A 4 32.89 38.42 -27.49
CA ARG A 4 33.21 37.54 -26.36
C ARG A 4 32.20 37.69 -25.22
N ILE A 5 31.80 38.92 -24.91
CA ILE A 5 30.76 39.21 -23.92
C ILE A 5 29.42 38.59 -24.34
N LEU A 6 29.04 38.72 -25.63
CA LEU A 6 27.84 38.09 -26.18
C LEU A 6 27.87 36.55 -26.07
N SER A 7 29.04 35.93 -26.27
CA SER A 7 29.21 34.48 -26.10
C SER A 7 29.10 34.05 -24.63
N TYR A 8 29.66 34.83 -23.69
CA TYR A 8 29.53 34.51 -22.25
C TYR A 8 28.10 34.71 -21.75
N THR A 9 27.39 35.75 -22.21
CA THR A 9 25.98 35.94 -21.88
C THR A 9 25.11 34.82 -22.44
N PHE A 10 25.37 34.37 -23.66
CA PHE A 10 24.68 33.21 -24.23
C PHE A 10 24.94 31.93 -23.42
N PHE A 11 26.20 31.69 -23.03
CA PHE A 11 26.56 30.53 -22.23
C PHE A 11 25.90 30.56 -20.84
N ALA A 12 25.85 31.74 -20.21
CA ALA A 12 25.17 31.93 -18.92
C ALA A 12 23.66 31.68 -19.02
N VAL A 13 23.01 32.13 -20.10
CA VAL A 13 21.58 31.84 -20.36
C VAL A 13 21.35 30.34 -20.54
N VAL A 14 22.21 29.64 -21.28
CA VAL A 14 22.12 28.18 -21.46
C VAL A 14 22.26 27.45 -20.12
N ILE A 15 23.25 27.82 -19.30
CA ILE A 15 23.43 27.26 -17.95
C ILE A 15 22.18 27.50 -17.09
N LEU A 16 21.61 28.72 -17.14
CA LEU A 16 20.41 29.06 -16.39
C LEU A 16 19.20 28.21 -16.82
N VAL A 17 18.98 28.04 -18.13
CA VAL A 17 17.90 27.19 -18.65
C VAL A 17 18.08 25.73 -18.24
N VAL A 18 19.30 25.19 -18.35
CA VAL A 18 19.61 23.82 -17.91
C VAL A 18 19.38 23.66 -16.40
N SER A 19 19.84 24.61 -15.59
CA SER A 19 19.69 24.59 -14.13
C SER A 19 18.22 24.62 -13.72
N VAL A 20 17.41 25.49 -14.34
CA VAL A 20 15.97 25.57 -14.11
C VAL A 20 15.29 24.25 -14.50
N THR A 21 15.66 23.67 -15.64
CA THR A 21 15.09 22.39 -16.11
C THR A 21 15.40 21.25 -15.13
N LEU A 22 16.65 21.15 -14.66
CA LEU A 22 17.05 20.14 -13.66
C LEU A 22 16.32 20.32 -12.33
N LEU A 23 16.10 21.56 -11.88
CA LEU A 23 15.33 21.85 -10.67
C LEU A 23 13.86 21.41 -10.79
N VAL A 24 13.22 21.67 -11.92
CA VAL A 24 11.84 21.22 -12.19
C VAL A 24 11.73 19.70 -12.19
N ILE A 25 12.65 19.01 -12.87
CA ILE A 25 12.70 17.53 -12.90
C ILE A 25 12.89 16.99 -11.47
N ARG A 26 13.82 17.55 -10.71
CA ARG A 26 14.11 17.11 -9.33
C ARG A 26 12.91 17.26 -8.39
N GLN A 27 12.08 18.30 -8.57
CA GLN A 27 10.89 18.49 -7.73
C GLN A 27 9.73 17.57 -8.11
N LYS A 28 9.54 17.27 -9.40
CA LYS A 28 8.44 16.41 -9.88
C LYS A 28 8.77 14.91 -9.81
N SER A 29 10.04 14.54 -9.94
CA SER A 29 10.48 13.15 -10.04
C SER A 29 10.09 12.25 -8.84
N PRO A 30 10.21 12.67 -7.56
CA PRO A 30 9.97 11.77 -6.43
C PRO A 30 8.50 11.32 -6.31
N ARG A 31 7.54 12.23 -6.56
CA ARG A 31 6.11 11.92 -6.42
C ARG A 31 5.61 11.03 -7.54
N GLU A 32 5.94 11.36 -8.79
CA GLU A 32 5.56 10.55 -9.95
C GLU A 32 6.15 9.14 -9.86
N LEU A 33 7.41 9.03 -9.40
CA LEU A 33 8.05 7.74 -9.16
C LEU A 33 7.32 6.95 -8.07
N GLN A 34 6.97 7.58 -6.95
CA GLN A 34 6.22 6.95 -5.86
C GLN A 34 4.86 6.43 -6.35
N VAL A 35 4.12 7.23 -7.12
CA VAL A 35 2.82 6.84 -7.70
C VAL A 35 2.96 5.69 -8.69
N SER A 36 3.96 5.75 -9.56
CA SER A 36 4.24 4.69 -10.53
C SER A 36 4.58 3.37 -9.85
N ILE A 37 5.50 3.38 -8.86
CA ILE A 37 5.87 2.20 -8.08
C ILE A 37 4.66 1.63 -7.35
N TYR A 38 3.84 2.48 -6.72
CA TYR A 38 2.62 2.04 -6.08
C TYR A 38 1.66 1.36 -7.05
N ASN A 39 1.44 1.95 -8.23
CA ASN A 39 0.55 1.38 -9.24
C ASN A 39 1.02 0.02 -9.74
N GLN A 40 2.32 -0.11 -10.05
CA GLN A 40 2.94 -1.38 -10.46
C GLN A 40 2.82 -2.43 -9.35
N TRP A 41 3.13 -2.05 -8.11
CA TRP A 41 2.97 -2.92 -6.96
C TRP A 41 1.50 -3.38 -6.79
N ASN A 42 0.55 -2.45 -6.87
CA ASN A 42 -0.86 -2.77 -6.72
C ASN A 42 -1.35 -3.73 -7.81
N GLU A 43 -0.91 -3.54 -9.06
CA GLU A 43 -1.25 -4.43 -10.17
C GLU A 43 -0.67 -5.84 -10.00
N LEU A 44 0.57 -5.95 -9.54
CA LEU A 44 1.25 -7.23 -9.38
C LEU A 44 0.75 -8.02 -8.17
N PHE A 45 0.56 -7.35 -7.03
CA PHE A 45 0.41 -8.00 -5.74
C PHE A 45 -1.00 -7.96 -5.16
N VAL A 46 -1.83 -6.98 -5.50
CA VAL A 46 -3.18 -6.85 -4.94
C VAL A 46 -4.18 -7.58 -5.82
N HIS A 47 -4.82 -8.61 -5.26
CA HIS A 47 -5.82 -9.42 -5.96
C HIS A 47 -7.16 -9.37 -5.26
N GLU A 48 -8.21 -9.08 -6.01
CA GLU A 48 -9.57 -9.06 -5.47
C GLU A 48 -10.14 -10.47 -5.32
N VAL A 49 -10.94 -10.65 -4.27
CA VAL A 49 -11.72 -11.86 -4.06
C VAL A 49 -12.98 -11.76 -4.91
N SER A 50 -13.10 -12.59 -5.95
CA SER A 50 -14.21 -12.54 -6.91
C SER A 50 -15.58 -12.43 -6.24
N GLY A 51 -16.36 -11.42 -6.67
CA GLY A 51 -17.72 -11.15 -6.16
C GLY A 51 -17.78 -10.57 -4.75
N LYS A 52 -16.65 -10.15 -4.16
CA LYS A 52 -16.59 -9.55 -2.82
C LYS A 52 -15.79 -8.26 -2.84
N LYS A 53 -16.17 -7.28 -2.01
CA LYS A 53 -15.40 -6.05 -1.77
C LYS A 53 -14.20 -6.31 -0.85
N LYS A 54 -13.32 -7.24 -1.22
CA LYS A 54 -12.17 -7.70 -0.43
C LYS A 54 -10.99 -7.97 -1.35
N ALA A 55 -9.78 -7.69 -0.89
CA ALA A 55 -8.55 -7.95 -1.62
C ALA A 55 -7.48 -8.54 -0.71
N PHE A 56 -6.54 -9.29 -1.28
CA PHE A 56 -5.42 -9.88 -0.56
C PHE A 56 -4.11 -9.65 -1.30
N ILE A 57 -3.00 -9.74 -0.57
CA ILE A 57 -1.66 -9.72 -1.15
C ILE A 57 -1.25 -11.13 -1.55
N SER A 58 -0.94 -11.33 -2.83
CA SER A 58 -0.51 -12.61 -3.37
C SER A 58 1.01 -12.75 -3.28
N THR A 59 1.49 -13.70 -2.46
CA THR A 59 2.93 -14.01 -2.33
C THR A 59 3.37 -15.12 -3.28
N LYS A 60 2.43 -15.98 -3.69
CA LYS A 60 2.67 -17.01 -4.69
C LYS A 60 1.42 -17.20 -5.54
N ARG A 61 1.60 -17.08 -6.86
CA ARG A 61 0.56 -17.32 -7.85
C ARG A 61 0.89 -18.55 -8.68
N THR A 62 -0.07 -19.46 -8.77
CA THR A 62 -0.01 -20.62 -9.68
C THR A 62 -1.27 -20.63 -10.54
N LYS A 63 -1.31 -21.50 -11.57
CA LYS A 63 -2.51 -21.69 -12.40
C LYS A 63 -3.75 -22.13 -11.59
N LYS A 64 -3.58 -22.70 -10.38
CA LYS A 64 -4.67 -23.29 -9.58
C LYS A 64 -5.01 -22.52 -8.31
N VAL A 65 -4.00 -21.94 -7.66
CA VAL A 65 -4.14 -21.29 -6.35
C VAL A 65 -3.28 -20.03 -6.23
N ASN A 66 -3.76 -19.11 -5.41
CA ASN A 66 -2.99 -17.99 -4.86
C ASN A 66 -2.72 -18.26 -3.37
N ILE A 67 -1.57 -17.79 -2.90
CA ILE A 67 -1.21 -17.84 -1.48
C ILE A 67 -1.14 -16.41 -0.96
N SER A 68 -1.75 -16.17 0.18
CA SER A 68 -1.60 -14.95 0.96
C SER A 68 -1.03 -15.30 2.34
N LEU A 69 -0.17 -14.43 2.85
CA LEU A 69 0.41 -14.52 4.18
C LEU A 69 -0.02 -13.29 4.99
N SER A 70 -0.22 -13.46 6.29
CA SER A 70 -0.56 -12.35 7.19
C SER A 70 0.49 -11.23 7.15
N GLU A 71 1.78 -11.55 7.06
CA GLU A 71 2.89 -10.61 6.88
C GLU A 71 2.71 -9.75 5.62
N ALA A 72 2.55 -10.41 4.46
CA ALA A 72 2.34 -9.72 3.19
C ALA A 72 1.07 -8.87 3.19
N GLN A 73 0.01 -9.35 3.86
CA GLN A 73 -1.22 -8.58 4.04
C GLN A 73 -0.96 -7.31 4.87
N GLY A 74 -0.21 -7.42 5.96
CA GLY A 74 0.21 -6.29 6.80
C GLY A 74 1.02 -5.26 6.03
N TYR A 75 1.99 -5.69 5.20
CA TYR A 75 2.74 -4.78 4.32
C TYR A 75 1.83 -4.08 3.31
N GLY A 76 0.91 -4.80 2.68
CA GLY A 76 0.00 -4.19 1.72
C GLY A 76 -0.89 -3.13 2.34
N MET A 77 -1.40 -3.38 3.56
CA MET A 77 -2.16 -2.39 4.31
C MET A 77 -1.31 -1.16 4.66
N LEU A 78 -0.05 -1.35 5.06
CA LEU A 78 0.86 -0.25 5.35
C LEU A 78 1.17 0.57 4.09
N ILE A 79 1.55 -0.07 2.98
CA ILE A 79 1.86 0.59 1.70
C ILE A 79 0.68 1.43 1.22
N ALA A 80 -0.55 0.88 1.24
CA ALA A 80 -1.75 1.61 0.84
C ALA A 80 -2.04 2.83 1.73
N THR A 81 -1.71 2.73 3.02
CA THR A 81 -1.88 3.83 3.99
C THR A 81 -0.84 4.94 3.82
N GLU A 82 0.39 4.61 3.46
CA GLU A 82 1.44 5.63 3.25
C GLU A 82 1.24 6.42 1.95
N GLN A 83 0.44 5.90 1.02
CA GLN A 83 0.14 6.51 -0.27
C GLN A 83 -1.01 7.54 -0.23
N THR A 84 -1.39 8.02 0.96
CA THR A 84 -2.49 9.00 1.18
C THR A 84 -2.23 10.40 0.61
N HIS A 85 -1.03 10.67 0.12
CA HIS A 85 -0.64 11.98 -0.45
C HIS A 85 -0.88 12.10 -1.97
N THR A 86 -1.61 11.14 -2.56
CA THR A 86 -2.02 11.21 -3.96
C THR A 86 -3.41 11.84 -4.08
N ASP A 87 -3.68 12.56 -5.17
CA ASP A 87 -5.02 13.10 -5.46
C ASP A 87 -6.05 11.99 -5.81
N SER A 88 -5.67 10.72 -5.65
CA SER A 88 -6.48 9.55 -5.97
C SER A 88 -7.05 8.91 -4.72
N ASN A 89 -8.32 8.51 -4.78
CA ASN A 89 -8.95 7.68 -3.74
C ASN A 89 -8.51 6.21 -3.79
N LYS A 90 -7.78 5.79 -4.83
CA LYS A 90 -7.38 4.39 -5.08
C LYS A 90 -6.63 3.76 -3.91
N PRO A 91 -5.64 4.41 -3.25
CA PRO A 91 -4.97 3.80 -2.10
C PRO A 91 -5.88 3.54 -0.91
N GLN A 92 -6.81 4.46 -0.64
CA GLN A 92 -7.79 4.26 0.42
C GLN A 92 -8.73 3.09 0.11
N GLU A 93 -9.18 2.97 -1.15
CA GLU A 93 -10.00 1.82 -1.58
C GLU A 93 -9.23 0.50 -1.48
N THR A 94 -7.96 0.49 -1.85
CA THR A 94 -7.07 -0.67 -1.68
C THR A 94 -6.97 -1.03 -0.20
N PHE A 95 -6.70 -0.07 0.69
CA PHE A 95 -6.64 -0.29 2.13
C PHE A 95 -7.94 -0.90 2.67
N ASP A 96 -9.09 -0.30 2.34
CA ASP A 96 -10.41 -0.76 2.77
C ASP A 96 -10.68 -2.22 2.36
N LYS A 97 -10.31 -2.59 1.12
CA LYS A 97 -10.45 -3.96 0.61
C LYS A 97 -9.50 -4.93 1.34
N LEU A 98 -8.28 -4.53 1.64
CA LEU A 98 -7.29 -5.33 2.37
C LEU A 98 -7.69 -5.54 3.84
N ASP A 99 -8.19 -4.50 4.51
CA ASP A 99 -8.72 -4.58 5.87
C ASP A 99 -9.96 -5.49 5.94
N ALA A 100 -10.88 -5.37 4.97
CA ALA A 100 -12.04 -6.25 4.88
C ALA A 100 -11.67 -7.73 4.67
N TYR A 101 -10.55 -8.01 4.00
CA TYR A 101 -10.01 -9.36 3.87
C TYR A 101 -9.43 -9.86 5.19
N TYR A 102 -8.59 -9.05 5.85
CA TYR A 102 -8.03 -9.33 7.18
C TYR A 102 -9.14 -9.74 8.15
N LEU A 103 -10.19 -8.92 8.29
CA LEU A 103 -11.29 -9.19 9.23
C LEU A 103 -11.94 -10.55 9.03
N SER A 104 -12.05 -10.99 7.78
CA SER A 104 -12.67 -12.28 7.44
C SER A 104 -11.74 -13.47 7.55
N ASN A 105 -10.45 -13.24 7.73
CA ASN A 105 -9.41 -14.25 7.84
C ASN A 105 -8.75 -14.29 9.22
N ARG A 106 -9.43 -13.73 10.23
CA ARG A 106 -9.07 -13.91 11.63
C ARG A 106 -9.33 -15.32 12.12
N ASP A 107 -8.54 -15.73 13.10
CA ASP A 107 -8.79 -16.94 13.88
C ASP A 107 -9.98 -16.71 14.80
N ALA A 108 -10.83 -17.73 14.93
CA ALA A 108 -12.08 -17.64 15.66
C ALA A 108 -11.84 -17.21 17.12
N GLY A 109 -12.62 -16.23 17.59
CA GLY A 109 -12.49 -15.70 18.95
C GLY A 109 -11.30 -14.77 19.17
N THR A 110 -10.50 -14.45 18.15
CA THR A 110 -9.33 -13.57 18.26
C THR A 110 -9.39 -12.38 17.31
N ASN A 111 -8.51 -11.40 17.52
CA ASN A 111 -8.22 -10.37 16.51
C ASN A 111 -7.02 -10.71 15.62
N LEU A 112 -6.47 -11.92 15.72
CA LEU A 112 -5.25 -12.31 15.00
C LEU A 112 -5.61 -12.92 13.65
N MET A 113 -4.83 -12.61 12.62
CA MET A 113 -5.03 -13.17 11.28
C MET A 113 -4.37 -14.53 11.17
N SER A 114 -5.06 -15.51 10.58
CA SER A 114 -4.43 -16.79 10.25
C SER A 114 -3.16 -16.52 9.42
N TRP A 115 -2.04 -17.17 9.73
CA TRP A 115 -0.76 -16.81 9.15
C TRP A 115 -0.70 -17.03 7.63
N LYS A 116 -1.49 -17.99 7.12
CA LYS A 116 -1.52 -18.39 5.71
C LYS A 116 -2.93 -18.69 5.21
N GLN A 117 -3.24 -18.18 4.03
CA GLN A 117 -4.45 -18.48 3.26
C GLN A 117 -4.09 -19.06 1.90
N VAL A 118 -4.75 -20.15 1.52
CA VAL A 118 -4.71 -20.70 0.16
C VAL A 118 -6.05 -20.40 -0.51
N ILE A 119 -6.00 -19.56 -1.53
CA ILE A 119 -7.16 -19.04 -2.26
C ILE A 119 -7.25 -19.75 -3.60
N SER A 120 -8.43 -20.24 -3.99
CA SER A 120 -8.64 -20.80 -5.32
C SER A 120 -8.43 -19.73 -6.40
N HIS A 121 -8.04 -20.11 -7.61
CA HIS A 121 -7.78 -19.15 -8.70
C HIS A 121 -8.96 -18.20 -8.97
N ASN A 122 -10.19 -18.68 -8.82
CA ASN A 122 -11.41 -17.89 -8.95
C ASN A 122 -11.79 -17.05 -7.70
N GLY A 123 -10.96 -17.03 -6.65
CA GLY A 123 -11.21 -16.30 -5.40
C GLY A 123 -12.35 -16.86 -4.53
N LYS A 124 -13.10 -17.87 -4.97
CA LYS A 124 -14.32 -18.31 -4.29
C LYS A 124 -14.06 -19.08 -2.98
N ARG A 125 -12.96 -19.84 -2.91
CA ARG A 125 -12.62 -20.69 -1.76
C ARG A 125 -11.34 -20.19 -1.10
N VAL A 126 -11.37 -20.05 0.23
CA VAL A 126 -10.22 -19.67 1.04
C VAL A 126 -10.02 -20.74 2.10
N LYS A 127 -8.91 -21.49 2.02
CA LYS A 127 -8.46 -22.39 3.08
C LYS A 127 -7.52 -21.64 4.00
N LYS A 128 -7.88 -21.54 5.29
CA LYS A 128 -7.06 -20.95 6.34
C LYS A 128 -6.24 -22.03 7.02
N TYR A 129 -4.98 -21.73 7.33
CA TYR A 129 -4.16 -22.55 8.21
C TYR A 129 -4.28 -22.01 9.63
N HIS A 130 -4.49 -22.88 10.61
CA HIS A 130 -4.63 -22.47 12.00
C HIS A 130 -3.34 -21.81 12.51
N ASN A 131 -3.49 -20.92 13.48
CA ASN A 131 -2.46 -20.05 14.08
C ASN A 131 -2.18 -18.78 13.30
N ASN A 132 -1.70 -17.79 14.03
CA ASN A 132 -1.25 -16.50 13.53
C ASN A 132 0.28 -16.43 13.43
N ALA A 133 0.78 -15.32 12.88
CA ALA A 133 2.19 -14.98 12.92
C ALA A 133 2.35 -13.55 13.48
N THR A 134 3.16 -13.42 14.52
CA THR A 134 3.29 -12.18 15.31
C THR A 134 3.71 -10.98 14.47
N ASP A 135 4.63 -11.18 13.53
CA ASP A 135 5.09 -10.17 12.59
C ASP A 135 3.95 -9.64 11.71
N GLY A 136 3.13 -10.53 11.14
CA GLY A 136 1.97 -10.15 10.35
C GLY A 136 0.94 -9.36 11.14
N ASP A 137 0.61 -9.80 12.35
CA ASP A 137 -0.33 -9.07 13.20
C ASP A 137 0.21 -7.70 13.63
N LEU A 138 1.52 -7.59 13.92
CA LEU A 138 2.16 -6.31 14.24
C LEU A 138 2.03 -5.30 13.09
N TYR A 139 2.28 -5.72 11.85
CA TYR A 139 2.14 -4.83 10.69
C TYR A 139 0.67 -4.49 10.37
N ILE A 140 -0.26 -5.43 10.59
CA ILE A 140 -1.70 -5.16 10.49
C ILE A 140 -2.11 -4.11 11.53
N VAL A 141 -1.70 -4.25 12.79
CA VAL A 141 -2.01 -3.26 13.84
C VAL A 141 -1.37 -1.92 13.53
N TYR A 142 -0.10 -1.91 13.12
CA TYR A 142 0.62 -0.69 12.79
C TYR A 142 -0.04 0.05 11.62
N SER A 143 -0.41 -0.65 10.56
CA SER A 143 -1.12 -0.04 9.42
C SER A 143 -2.47 0.53 9.81
N LEU A 144 -3.24 -0.14 10.68
CA LEU A 144 -4.49 0.41 11.24
C LEU A 144 -4.24 1.70 12.04
N ILE A 145 -3.17 1.75 12.83
CA ILE A 145 -2.79 2.96 13.57
C ILE A 145 -2.43 4.09 12.60
N ARG A 146 -1.64 3.79 11.56
CA ARG A 146 -1.25 4.77 10.52
C ARG A 146 -2.47 5.27 9.76
N ALA A 147 -3.41 4.40 9.40
CA ALA A 147 -4.63 4.76 8.70
C ALA A 147 -5.54 5.64 9.56
N ALA A 148 -5.62 5.37 10.86
CA ALA A 148 -6.30 6.25 11.80
C ALA A 148 -5.60 7.60 12.01
N LYS A 149 -4.30 7.73 11.70
CA LYS A 149 -3.59 9.00 11.83
C LYS A 149 -3.66 9.84 10.56
N ASN A 150 -3.53 9.20 9.40
CA ASN A 150 -3.27 9.84 8.12
C ASN A 150 -4.44 9.75 7.12
N GLY A 151 -5.46 8.91 7.38
CA GLY A 151 -6.53 8.62 6.42
C GLY A 151 -7.59 9.72 6.30
N PRO A 152 -8.06 10.07 5.08
CA PRO A 152 -9.04 11.13 4.84
C PRO A 152 -10.47 10.78 5.31
N ARG A 153 -10.80 9.49 5.48
CA ARG A 153 -12.11 9.03 5.99
C ARG A 153 -11.92 7.84 6.95
N ARG A 154 -12.71 7.86 8.04
CA ARG A 154 -12.96 6.78 9.03
C ARG A 154 -12.02 6.67 10.24
N LEU A 155 -11.84 7.79 10.94
CA LEU A 155 -11.32 7.79 12.31
C LEU A 155 -12.10 6.88 13.30
N PRO A 156 -13.46 6.78 13.31
CA PRO A 156 -14.15 6.08 14.40
C PRO A 156 -14.01 4.56 14.37
N ILE A 157 -14.19 3.93 13.20
CA ILE A 157 -14.17 2.48 13.04
C ILE A 157 -12.76 1.93 13.29
N ILE A 158 -11.75 2.60 12.75
CA ILE A 158 -10.34 2.19 12.90
C ILE A 158 -9.87 2.44 14.35
N ARG A 159 -10.31 3.53 14.99
CA ARG A 159 -10.01 3.81 16.41
C ARG A 159 -10.64 2.78 17.36
N ASN A 160 -11.85 2.30 17.07
CA ASN A 160 -12.45 1.20 17.84
C ASN A 160 -11.69 -0.12 17.63
N ARG A 161 -11.25 -0.42 16.41
CA ARG A 161 -10.46 -1.63 16.12
C ARG A 161 -9.08 -1.62 16.77
N ARG A 162 -8.43 -0.45 16.83
CA ARG A 162 -7.20 -0.27 17.61
C ARG A 162 -7.41 -0.68 19.07
N LYS A 163 -8.49 -0.22 19.70
CA LYS A 163 -8.82 -0.57 21.10
C LYS A 163 -9.08 -2.07 21.30
N LEU A 164 -9.60 -2.76 20.29
CA LEU A 164 -9.84 -4.21 20.33
C LEU A 164 -8.54 -5.03 20.37
N PHE A 165 -7.47 -4.59 19.72
CA PHE A 165 -6.17 -5.27 19.80
C PHE A 165 -5.51 -5.12 21.18
N TRP A 166 -5.58 -3.94 21.79
CA TRP A 166 -5.06 -3.68 23.14
C TRP A 166 -5.82 -4.40 24.26
N LYS A 167 -6.93 -5.08 23.95
CA LYS A 167 -7.64 -5.95 24.90
C LYS A 167 -7.10 -7.39 24.93
N ILE A 168 -6.14 -7.72 24.06
CA ILE A 168 -5.55 -9.08 23.95
C ILE A 168 -4.15 -9.15 24.62
N SER A 169 -3.64 -8.02 25.12
CA SER A 169 -2.41 -7.93 25.94
C SER A 169 -2.73 -7.91 27.43
#